data_AF-A0A2M7W6X8-F1
#
_entry.id   AF-A0A2M7W6X8-F1
#
_cell.length_a   1.000
_cell.length_b   1.000
_cell.length_c   1.000
_cell.angle_alpha   90.00
_cell.angle_beta   90.00
_cell.angle_gamma   90.00
#
_symmetry.space_group_name_H-M   'P 1'
#
loop_
_entity.id
_entity.type
_entity.pdbx_description
1 polymer ?
#
loop_
_entity_poly.entity_id
_entity_poly.type
_entity_poly.pdbx_seq_one_letter_code
_entity_poly.pdbx_strand_id
1 'polypeptide(L)' 'MNGLSLCARYAFAPNYLKYCGPDKNRELAGYLAHSVADAGLKLMLEKFEAMYPYLQLIAHNNGIGDEFDDR' A
#
# COMPACT_ATOMS: atom_id res chain seq x y z
N MET A 1 8.54 7.31 9.08
CA MET A 1 8.05 6.84 7.77
C MET A 1 6.59 6.51 8.00
N ASN A 2 5.65 7.14 7.29
CA ASN A 2 4.21 6.92 7.55
C ASN A 2 3.77 5.53 7.04
N GLY A 3 2.64 5.02 7.53
CA GLY A 3 2.19 3.65 7.25
C GLY A 3 1.87 3.43 5.76
N LEU A 4 1.43 4.47 5.05
CA LEU A 4 1.25 4.44 3.60
C LEU A 4 2.57 4.17 2.84
N SER A 5 3.65 4.89 3.19
CA SER A 5 4.99 4.65 2.62
C SER A 5 5.54 3.27 3.00
N LEU A 6 5.26 2.82 4.22
CA LEU A 6 5.67 1.49 4.67
C LEU A 6 4.98 0.40 3.85
N CYS A 7 3.67 0.52 3.67
CA CYS A 7 2.87 -0.37 2.85
C CYS A 7 3.37 -0.41 1.40
N ALA A 8 3.59 0.76 0.80
CA ALA A 8 4.14 0.86 -0.56
C ALA A 8 5.49 0.15 -0.72
N ARG A 9 6.36 0.25 0.27
CA ARG A 9 7.68 -0.42 0.26
C ARG A 9 7.54 -1.94 0.20
N TYR A 10 6.60 -2.51 0.93
CA TYR A 10 6.34 -3.97 0.90
C TYR A 10 5.53 -4.41 -0.32
N ALA A 11 4.64 -3.55 -0.82
CA ALA A 11 3.85 -3.81 -2.03
C ALA A 11 4.71 -3.78 -3.31
N PHE A 12 5.85 -3.09 -3.31
CA PHE A 12 6.68 -2.90 -4.50
C PHE A 12 7.21 -4.20 -5.11
N ALA A 13 7.82 -5.08 -4.31
CA ALA A 13 8.42 -6.32 -4.83
C ALA A 13 7.39 -7.24 -5.52
N PRO A 14 6.25 -7.61 -4.91
CA PRO A 14 5.26 -8.44 -5.57
C PRO A 14 4.60 -7.74 -6.77
N ASN A 15 4.48 -6.41 -6.75
CA ASN A 15 3.94 -5.66 -7.88
C ASN A 15 4.91 -5.57 -9.06
N TYR A 16 6.19 -5.32 -8.80
CA TYR A 16 7.24 -5.30 -9.81
C TYR A 16 7.40 -6.66 -10.51
N LEU A 17 7.28 -7.75 -9.75
CA LEU A 17 7.31 -9.12 -10.27
C LEU A 17 5.97 -9.59 -10.89
N LYS A 18 4.96 -8.72 -10.92
CA LYS A 18 3.61 -9.00 -11.47
C LYS A 18 2.86 -10.14 -10.78
N TYR A 19 3.14 -10.39 -9.51
CA TYR A 19 2.40 -11.37 -8.71
C TYR A 19 1.11 -10.79 -8.12
N CYS A 20 1.07 -9.50 -7.79
CA CYS A 20 -0.09 -8.86 -7.15
C CYS A 20 -0.15 -7.35 -7.41
N GLY A 21 -1.36 -6.79 -7.36
CA GLY A 21 -1.62 -5.36 -7.48
C GLY A 21 -1.84 -4.90 -8.93
N PRO A 22 -2.13 -3.60 -9.13
CA PRO A 22 -2.43 -3.04 -10.44
C PRO A 22 -1.19 -3.00 -11.35
N ASP A 23 -1.38 -2.93 -12.67
CA ASP A 23 -0.32 -2.76 -13.67
C ASP A 23 0.24 -1.31 -13.67
N LYS A 24 0.77 -0.90 -12.52
CA LYS A 24 1.23 0.46 -12.18
C LYS A 24 2.57 0.43 -11.43
N ASN A 25 3.39 -0.58 -11.70
CA ASN A 25 4.69 -0.85 -11.06
C ASN A 25 5.68 0.32 -11.22
N ARG A 26 5.66 1.03 -12.36
CA ARG A 26 6.47 2.25 -12.56
C ARG A 26 5.99 3.43 -11.71
N GLU A 27 4.69 3.60 -11.56
CA GLU A 27 4.13 4.66 -10.71
C GLU A 27 4.45 4.39 -9.23
N LEU A 28 4.29 3.15 -8.77
CA LEU A 28 4.64 2.73 -7.40
C LEU A 28 6.14 2.95 -7.11
N ALA A 29 7.01 2.65 -8.07
CA ALA A 29 8.44 2.97 -7.97
C ALA A 29 8.69 4.47 -7.82
N GLY A 30 7.94 5.30 -8.56
CA GLY A 30 8.02 6.76 -8.47
C GLY A 30 7.65 7.29 -7.08
N TYR A 31 6.55 6.80 -6.49
CA TYR A 31 6.17 7.17 -5.13
C TYR A 31 7.27 6.85 -4.11
N LEU A 32 7.92 5.68 -4.23
CA LEU A 32 9.03 5.30 -3.36
C LEU A 32 10.28 6.15 -3.59
N ALA A 33 10.65 6.40 -4.84
CA ALA A 33 11.83 7.21 -5.19
C ALA A 33 11.71 8.65 -4.70
N HIS A 34 10.50 9.22 -4.75
CA HIS A 34 10.22 10.59 -4.31
C HIS A 34 9.76 10.69 -2.85
N SER A 35 9.64 9.56 -2.14
CA SER A 35 9.10 9.50 -0.77
C SER A 35 7.76 10.23 -0.61
N VAL A 36 6.90 10.12 -1.62
CA VAL A 36 5.57 10.76 -1.65
C VAL A 36 4.53 9.77 -1.13
N ALA A 37 3.67 10.25 -0.24
CA ALA A 37 2.56 9.49 0.32
C ALA A 37 1.30 10.37 0.33
N ASP A 38 0.46 10.20 -0.68
CA ASP A 38 -0.74 11.00 -0.90
C ASP A 38 -1.96 10.11 -1.21
N ALA A 39 -3.09 10.74 -1.53
CA ALA A 39 -4.31 10.04 -1.89
C ALA A 39 -4.16 9.17 -3.15
N GLY A 40 -3.27 9.54 -4.08
CA GLY A 40 -2.99 8.76 -5.29
C GLY A 40 -2.30 7.44 -4.96
N LEU A 41 -1.33 7.47 -4.04
CA LEU A 41 -0.70 6.26 -3.52
C LEU A 41 -1.71 5.38 -2.79
N LYS A 42 -2.57 5.97 -1.95
CA LYS A 42 -3.63 5.23 -1.23
C LYS A 42 -4.54 4.48 -2.21
N LEU A 43 -5.09 5.18 -3.20
CA LEU A 43 -5.95 4.57 -4.23
C LEU A 43 -5.27 3.44 -5.00
N MET A 44 -3.94 3.49 -5.17
CA MET A 44 -3.20 2.40 -5.79
C MET A 44 -3.08 1.18 -4.88
N LEU A 45 -2.76 1.40 -3.59
CA LEU A 45 -2.62 0.32 -2.61
C LEU A 45 -3.95 -0.39 -2.34
N GLU A 46 -5.08 0.32 -2.40
CA GLU A 46 -6.43 -0.24 -2.32
C GLU A 46 -6.74 -1.26 -3.44
N LYS A 47 -6.01 -1.22 -4.56
CA LYS A 47 -6.18 -2.17 -5.69
C LYS A 47 -5.44 -3.49 -5.48
N PHE A 48 -4.72 -3.67 -4.38
CA PHE A 48 -4.11 -4.96 -4.07
C PHE A 48 -5.15 -5.88 -3.42
N GLU A 49 -5.77 -6.73 -4.24
CA GLU A 49 -6.90 -7.59 -3.87
C GLU A 49 -6.62 -8.53 -2.69
N ALA A 50 -5.36 -8.95 -2.49
CA ALA A 50 -4.98 -9.75 -1.34
C ALA A 50 -4.62 -8.87 -0.14
N MET A 51 -3.71 -7.91 -0.32
CA MET A 51 -3.14 -7.12 0.78
C MET A 51 -4.18 -6.21 1.45
N TYR A 52 -4.98 -5.49 0.66
CA TYR A 52 -5.87 -4.45 1.19
C TYR A 52 -6.97 -5.02 2.12
N PRO A 53 -7.69 -6.11 1.76
CA PRO A 53 -8.66 -6.71 2.68
C PRO A 53 -8.03 -7.20 3.99
N TYR A 54 -6.79 -7.69 3.97
CA TYR A 54 -6.10 -8.09 5.20
C TYR A 54 -5.76 -6.88 6.09
N LEU A 55 -5.31 -5.77 5.52
CA LEU A 55 -5.07 -4.53 6.28
C LEU A 55 -6.36 -4.02 6.93
N GLN A 56 -7.47 -4.02 6.19
CA GLN A 56 -8.78 -3.65 6.73
C GLN A 56 -9.21 -4.56 7.88
N LEU A 57 -9.03 -5.88 7.72
CA LEU A 57 -9.36 -6.85 8.76
C LEU A 57 -8.50 -6.64 10.02
N ILE A 58 -7.20 -6.46 9.86
CA ILE A 58 -6.26 -6.24 10.99
C ILE A 58 -6.62 -4.94 11.71
N ALA A 59 -6.80 -3.84 10.97
CA ALA A 59 -7.15 -2.55 11.55
C ALA A 59 -8.47 -2.62 12.31
N HIS A 60 -9.49 -3.24 11.72
CA HIS A 60 -10.78 -3.46 12.38
C HIS A 60 -10.66 -4.24 13.70
N ASN A 61 -9.94 -5.36 13.70
CA ASN A 61 -9.75 -6.18 14.90
C ASN A 61 -8.95 -5.48 16.01
N ASN A 62 -8.18 -4.44 15.66
CA ASN A 62 -7.41 -3.63 16.62
C ASN A 62 -8.09 -2.29 16.95
N GLY A 63 -9.30 -2.03 16.46
CA GLY A 63 -10.00 -0.76 16.68
C GLY A 63 -9.33 0.44 16.01
N ILE A 64 -8.57 0.20 14.94
CA ILE A 64 -7.88 1.23 14.16
C ILE A 64 -8.78 1.58 12.97
N GLY A 65 -9.08 2.87 12.82
CA GLY A 65 -9.96 3.37 11.75
C GLY A 65 -9.29 3.57 10.40
N ASP A 66 -7.96 3.68 10.37
CA ASP A 66 -7.15 3.79 9.14
C ASP A 66 -6.35 2.50 8.94
N GLU A 67 -6.65 1.77 7.88
CA GLU A 67 -5.94 0.54 7.51
C GLU A 67 -4.48 0.75 7.08
N PHE A 68 -4.05 2.01 6.89
CA PHE A 68 -2.66 2.39 6.60
C PHE A 68 -1.99 3.12 7.77
N ASP A 69 -2.54 3.02 8.98
CA ASP A 69 -1.90 3.48 10.21
C ASP A 69 -0.53 2.77 10.42
N ASP A 70 0.43 3.45 11.05
CA ASP A 70 1.81 2.93 11.24
C ASP A 70 2.03 2.21 12.58
N ARG A 71 0.99 2.11 13.41
CA ARG A 71 1.02 1.49 14.75
C ARG A 71 0.86 -0.03 14.74
#